data_AF-A0A173LPC1-F1
#
_entry.id   AF-A0A173LPC1-F1
#
_cell.length_a   1.000
_cell.length_b   1.000
_cell.length_c   1.000
_cell.angle_alpha   90.00
_cell.angle_beta   90.00
_cell.angle_gamma   90.00
#
_symmetry.space_group_name_H-M   'P 1'
#
loop_
_entity.id
_entity.type
_entity.pdbx_description
1 polymer ?
#
loop_
_entity_poly.entity_id
_entity_poly.type
_entity_poly.pdbx_seq_one_letter_code
_entity_poly.pdbx_strand_id
1 'polypeptide(L)'
;MARTGLAAPTAADITNARALRRMKIVATSFLLVAAICYVLSQIALSRDAGAWAGYLRAASEAGMVGGLADWFAVTALFRHPLGIPIPHTALIPRRKDQLGESLGGFVGDNFLDPELVGEKVASAHIPERAGQWLLEPENRRRASGQAAKAIRAALEVLRDEDAVGLIERTLVARISEPEWGPPLGKVLGEMVAEGRQEPVVQLLADRTLEWVERNPETIEYWVTEKAPTWAPQLVNELVAERAYSEVLQWARAIKEDPHHSVRVALTNFLTQLSRDLQYDPDTISRLEGFKADLLSRPATREAIASAWVSAKNAFISATEDSSSELRGKLDELAERLADNLVSDSKMRASVDDYLVRTASFVASNYAGEITSIISETVERWDAHEASRKIELLAGKDLQFIRINGTVVGALAGIVIHVFTELIF
;
A
#
# COMPACT_ATOMS: atom_id res chain seq x y z
N MET A 1 -3.91 37.66 -6.33
CA MET A 1 -2.51 37.44 -6.75
C MET A 1 -1.76 36.79 -5.61
N ALA A 2 -1.78 35.45 -5.56
CA ALA A 2 -1.00 34.70 -4.57
C ALA A 2 0.48 34.80 -4.95
N ARG A 3 1.29 35.41 -4.09
CA ARG A 3 2.75 35.26 -4.14
C ARG A 3 3.05 33.78 -3.89
N THR A 4 3.38 33.04 -4.92
CA THR A 4 3.96 31.70 -4.80
C THR A 4 5.19 31.82 -3.89
N GLY A 5 5.18 31.04 -2.80
CA GLY A 5 6.20 31.08 -1.78
C GLY A 5 7.55 30.68 -2.38
N LEU A 6 8.50 31.61 -2.34
CA LEU A 6 9.92 31.28 -2.47
C LEU A 6 10.23 30.22 -1.42
N ALA A 7 10.47 28.97 -1.84
CA ALA A 7 11.17 28.02 -0.98
C ALA A 7 12.48 28.69 -0.55
N ALA A 8 12.76 28.66 0.76
CA ALA A 8 13.99 29.28 1.27
C ALA A 8 15.20 28.70 0.53
N PRO A 9 16.16 29.54 0.09
CA PRO A 9 17.31 29.07 -0.67
C PRO A 9 18.08 28.02 0.11
N THR A 10 18.38 26.89 -0.53
CA THR A 10 19.11 25.79 0.10
C THR A 10 20.59 26.16 0.28
N ALA A 11 21.30 25.43 1.14
CA ALA A 11 22.75 25.62 1.31
C ALA A 11 23.52 25.43 -0.02
N ALA A 12 23.02 24.54 -0.89
CA ALA A 12 23.56 24.34 -2.23
C ALA A 12 23.33 25.55 -3.14
N ASP A 13 22.13 26.14 -3.11
CA ASP A 13 21.80 27.34 -3.90
C ASP A 13 22.71 28.52 -3.55
N ILE A 14 22.99 28.72 -2.26
CA ILE A 14 23.88 29.79 -1.79
C ILE A 14 25.31 29.58 -2.31
N THR A 15 25.79 28.33 -2.28
CA THR A 15 27.12 27.96 -2.77
C THR A 15 27.24 28.20 -4.27
N ASN A 16 26.24 27.74 -5.03
CA ASN A 16 26.17 27.90 -6.47
C ASN A 16 26.05 29.39 -6.87
N ALA A 17 25.27 30.18 -6.14
CA ALA A 17 25.14 31.62 -6.39
C ALA A 17 26.48 32.35 -6.20
N ARG A 18 27.26 32.00 -5.18
CA ARG A 18 28.60 32.57 -4.96
C ARG A 18 29.56 32.19 -6.09
N ALA A 19 29.57 30.92 -6.49
CA ALA A 19 30.40 30.42 -7.58
C ALA A 19 30.06 31.13 -8.91
N LEU A 20 28.76 31.24 -9.23
CA LEU A 20 28.26 31.95 -10.39
C LEU A 20 28.68 33.43 -10.38
N ARG A 21 28.52 34.12 -9.24
CA ARG A 21 28.93 35.53 -9.12
C ARG A 21 30.42 35.72 -9.35
N ARG A 22 31.26 34.86 -8.77
CA ARG A 22 32.71 34.89 -8.98
C ARG A 22 33.05 34.70 -10.45
N MET A 23 32.43 33.72 -11.11
CA MET A 23 32.71 33.45 -12.52
C MET A 23 32.23 34.57 -13.45
N LYS A 24 31.08 35.19 -13.16
CA LYS A 24 30.62 36.38 -13.88
C LYS A 24 31.60 37.55 -13.77
N ILE A 25 32.20 37.75 -12.59
CA ILE A 25 33.25 38.76 -12.39
C ILE A 25 34.46 38.41 -13.26
N VAL A 26 34.98 37.18 -13.18
CA VAL A 26 36.13 36.73 -13.98
C VAL A 26 35.89 36.93 -15.47
N ALA A 27 34.76 36.43 -16.01
CA ALA A 27 34.45 36.56 -17.43
C ALA A 27 34.30 38.03 -17.86
N THR A 28 33.75 38.88 -17.00
CA THR A 28 33.64 40.33 -17.29
C THR A 28 35.00 41.03 -17.21
N SER A 29 35.89 40.59 -16.32
CA SER A 29 37.27 41.10 -16.22
C SER A 29 38.07 40.79 -17.49
N PHE A 30 37.93 39.61 -18.08
CA PHE A 30 38.57 39.28 -19.36
C PHE A 30 38.13 40.24 -20.48
N LEU A 31 36.83 40.52 -20.57
CA LEU A 31 36.30 41.48 -21.55
C LEU A 31 36.83 42.90 -21.29
N LEU A 32 36.89 43.32 -20.02
CA LEU A 32 37.42 44.63 -19.65
C LEU A 32 38.91 44.75 -19.98
N VAL A 33 39.70 43.71 -19.71
CA VAL A 33 41.13 43.66 -20.06
C VAL A 33 41.30 43.76 -21.56
N ALA A 34 40.51 43.02 -22.35
CA ALA A 34 40.53 43.14 -23.81
C ALA A 34 40.21 44.57 -24.27
N ALA A 35 39.19 45.21 -23.70
CA ALA A 35 38.84 46.61 -24.02
C ALA A 35 39.96 47.59 -23.64
N ILE A 36 40.62 47.41 -22.49
CA ILE A 36 41.78 48.22 -22.09
C ILE A 36 42.95 48.02 -23.05
N CYS A 37 43.28 46.77 -23.39
CA CYS A 37 44.32 46.46 -24.37
C CYS A 37 44.02 47.09 -25.73
N TYR A 38 42.75 47.10 -26.16
CA TYR A 38 42.33 47.76 -27.38
C TYR A 38 42.60 49.27 -27.33
N VAL A 39 42.15 49.95 -26.28
CA VAL A 39 42.38 51.40 -26.12
C VAL A 39 43.88 51.73 -26.05
N LEU A 40 44.67 50.96 -25.29
CA LEU A 40 46.12 51.17 -25.18
C LEU A 40 46.84 50.92 -26.51
N SER A 41 46.45 49.89 -27.26
CA SER A 41 47.00 49.62 -28.59
C SER A 41 46.68 50.74 -29.57
N GLN A 42 45.47 51.32 -29.52
CA GLN A 42 45.09 52.47 -30.34
C GLN A 42 45.90 53.73 -29.99
N ILE A 43 46.14 53.99 -28.71
CA ILE A 43 47.01 55.10 -28.26
C ILE A 43 48.47 54.86 -28.67
N ALA A 44 48.95 53.62 -28.63
CA ALA A 44 50.31 53.28 -29.04
C ALA A 44 50.50 53.49 -30.55
N LEU A 45 49.56 53.01 -31.37
CA LEU A 45 49.57 53.22 -32.82
C LEU A 45 49.52 54.72 -33.19
N SER A 46 48.76 55.55 -32.47
CA SER A 46 48.71 57.00 -32.73
C SER A 46 49.99 57.74 -32.34
N ARG A 47 50.88 57.11 -31.57
CA ARG A 47 52.22 57.61 -31.20
C ARG A 47 53.34 56.93 -32.00
N ASP A 48 52.99 56.28 -33.11
CA ASP A 48 53.94 55.59 -34.00
C ASP A 48 54.69 54.43 -33.31
N ALA A 49 53.99 53.69 -32.43
CA ALA A 49 54.53 52.47 -31.86
C ALA A 49 54.66 51.37 -32.91
N GLY A 50 55.71 50.54 -32.81
CA GLY A 50 56.02 49.48 -33.77
C GLY A 50 54.95 48.40 -33.93
N ALA A 51 55.21 47.47 -34.87
CA ALA A 51 54.25 46.47 -35.38
C ALA A 51 53.49 45.66 -34.30
N TRP A 52 54.09 45.42 -33.12
CA TRP A 52 53.44 44.72 -32.00
C TRP A 52 52.09 45.35 -31.58
N ALA A 53 51.92 46.66 -31.78
CA ALA A 53 50.69 47.36 -31.45
C ALA A 53 49.53 46.97 -32.40
N GLY A 54 49.83 46.63 -33.65
CA GLY A 54 48.86 46.11 -34.62
C GLY A 54 48.33 44.73 -34.23
N TYR A 55 49.24 43.81 -33.86
CA TYR A 55 48.89 42.49 -33.32
C TYR A 55 48.04 42.58 -32.06
N LEU A 56 48.42 43.44 -31.11
CA LEU A 56 47.65 43.63 -29.87
C LEU A 56 46.27 44.24 -30.15
N ARG A 57 46.17 45.18 -31.09
CA ARG A 57 44.89 45.74 -31.52
C ARG A 57 44.00 44.68 -32.12
N ALA A 58 44.48 43.91 -33.08
CA ALA A 58 43.69 42.87 -33.74
C ALA A 58 43.24 41.79 -32.75
N ALA A 59 44.13 41.38 -31.84
CA ALA A 59 43.81 40.44 -30.76
C ALA A 59 42.71 40.99 -29.83
N SER A 60 42.89 42.22 -29.36
CA SER A 60 41.94 42.83 -28.41
C SER A 60 40.59 43.17 -29.05
N GLU A 61 40.58 43.62 -30.30
CA GLU A 61 39.37 43.89 -31.07
C GLU A 61 38.56 42.61 -31.31
N ALA A 62 39.19 41.57 -31.85
CA ALA A 62 38.52 40.29 -32.11
C ALA A 62 38.13 39.57 -30.81
N GLY A 63 38.97 39.62 -29.77
CA GLY A 63 38.64 39.10 -28.45
C GLY A 63 37.46 39.82 -27.79
N MET A 64 37.39 41.15 -27.91
CA MET A 64 36.25 41.93 -27.41
C MET A 64 34.96 41.58 -28.15
N VAL A 65 35.01 41.44 -29.48
CA VAL A 65 33.85 41.03 -30.29
C VAL A 65 33.39 39.61 -29.90
N GLY A 66 34.31 38.65 -29.78
CA GLY A 66 33.98 37.28 -29.35
C GLY A 66 33.37 37.24 -27.95
N GLY A 67 33.97 37.94 -26.98
CA GLY A 67 33.45 38.03 -25.62
C GLY A 67 32.09 38.74 -25.50
N LEU A 68 31.80 39.71 -26.37
CA LEU A 68 30.49 40.37 -26.45
C LEU A 68 29.43 39.48 -27.10
N ALA A 69 29.78 38.74 -28.15
CA ALA A 69 28.88 37.81 -28.83
C ALA A 69 28.43 36.69 -27.88
N ASP A 70 29.37 36.08 -27.17
CA ASP A 70 29.05 35.03 -26.19
C ASP A 70 28.33 35.58 -24.97
N TRP A 71 28.64 36.81 -24.54
CA TRP A 71 27.85 37.49 -23.50
C TRP A 71 26.39 37.64 -23.93
N PHE A 72 26.16 38.05 -25.18
CA PHE A 72 24.82 38.18 -25.73
C PHE A 72 24.10 36.82 -25.75
N ALA A 73 24.74 35.77 -26.27
CA ALA A 73 24.16 34.44 -26.38
C ALA A 73 23.79 33.84 -25.01
N VAL A 74 24.72 33.87 -24.05
CA VAL A 74 24.49 33.35 -22.70
C VAL A 74 23.42 34.18 -21.97
N THR A 75 23.44 35.51 -22.11
CA THR A 75 22.42 36.36 -21.50
C THR A 75 21.05 36.09 -22.14
N ALA A 76 20.97 35.96 -23.46
CA ALA A 76 19.76 35.66 -24.22
C ALA A 76 19.15 34.29 -23.86
N LEU A 77 19.93 33.34 -23.35
CA LEU A 77 19.40 32.06 -22.87
C LEU A 77 18.49 32.26 -21.64
N PHE A 78 18.88 33.14 -20.71
CA PHE A 78 18.20 33.31 -19.42
C PHE A 78 17.31 34.56 -19.36
N ARG A 79 17.66 35.64 -20.06
CA ARG A 79 17.04 36.97 -19.90
C ARG A 79 17.07 37.75 -21.20
N HIS A 80 16.37 38.89 -21.21
CA HIS A 80 16.49 39.88 -22.27
C HIS A 80 17.81 40.67 -22.09
N PRO A 81 18.71 40.67 -23.09
CA PRO A 81 19.96 41.43 -23.01
C PRO A 81 19.64 42.93 -22.93
N LEU A 82 20.31 43.65 -22.01
CA LEU A 82 20.04 45.07 -21.68
C LEU A 82 18.58 45.37 -21.26
N GLY A 83 17.76 44.35 -20.99
CA GLY A 83 16.33 44.51 -20.72
C GLY A 83 15.48 44.75 -21.97
N ILE A 84 16.05 44.68 -23.18
CA ILE A 84 15.34 44.94 -24.44
C ILE A 84 14.70 43.62 -24.92
N PRO A 85 13.38 43.58 -25.18
CA PRO A 85 12.68 42.38 -25.61
C PRO A 85 12.97 42.05 -27.08
N ILE A 86 14.18 41.57 -27.35
CA ILE A 86 14.59 41.14 -28.69
C ILE A 86 13.93 39.78 -29.00
N PRO A 87 13.40 39.57 -30.22
CA PRO A 87 12.91 38.26 -30.65
C PRO A 87 13.92 37.15 -30.39
N HIS A 88 13.46 35.95 -30.03
CA HIS A 88 14.31 34.78 -29.77
C HIS A 88 15.32 34.90 -28.59
N THR A 89 15.13 35.87 -27.69
CA THR A 89 15.84 35.93 -26.39
C THR A 89 14.95 35.47 -25.23
N ALA A 90 15.54 35.32 -24.04
CA ALA A 90 14.94 34.68 -22.86
C ALA A 90 14.42 33.25 -23.16
N LEU A 91 15.27 32.42 -23.81
CA LEU A 91 14.85 31.12 -24.35
C LEU A 91 14.38 30.13 -23.26
N ILE A 92 15.09 30.03 -22.13
CA ILE A 92 14.70 29.16 -21.01
C ILE A 92 13.35 29.58 -20.41
N PRO A 93 13.13 30.86 -20.01
CA PRO A 93 11.82 31.34 -19.59
C PRO A 93 10.68 30.99 -20.57
N ARG A 94 10.93 31.11 -21.88
CA ARG A 94 9.91 30.91 -22.92
C ARG A 94 9.61 29.44 -23.21
N ARG A 95 10.59 28.55 -23.04
CA ARG A 95 10.44 27.11 -23.30
C ARG A 95 10.39 26.27 -22.02
N LYS A 96 10.11 26.90 -20.86
CA LYS A 96 10.15 26.23 -19.56
C LYS A 96 9.25 24.99 -19.52
N ASP A 97 8.05 25.07 -20.09
CA ASP A 97 7.07 23.98 -20.04
C ASP A 97 7.48 22.83 -20.94
N GLN A 98 7.95 23.13 -22.16
CA GLN A 98 8.51 22.14 -23.08
C GLN A 98 9.73 21.42 -22.47
N LEU A 99 10.59 22.15 -21.75
CA LEU A 99 11.72 21.57 -21.03
C LEU A 99 11.23 20.67 -19.90
N GLY A 100 10.20 21.07 -19.15
CA GLY A 100 9.59 20.26 -18.10
C GLY A 100 9.01 18.95 -18.62
N GLU A 101 8.27 19.00 -19.73
CA GLU A 101 7.72 17.82 -20.40
C GLU A 101 8.82 16.89 -20.91
N SER A 102 9.85 17.43 -21.57
CA SER A 102 10.98 16.65 -22.07
C SER A 102 11.78 16.00 -20.94
N LEU A 103 11.95 16.70 -19.81
CA LEU A 103 12.60 16.16 -18.61
C LEU A 103 11.75 15.06 -17.96
N GLY A 104 10.42 15.24 -17.90
CA GLY A 104 9.50 14.22 -17.41
C GLY A 104 9.58 12.94 -18.25
N GLY A 105 9.45 13.06 -19.57
CA GLY A 105 9.58 11.93 -20.50
C GLY A 105 10.93 11.24 -20.40
N PHE A 106 12.02 12.00 -20.37
CA PHE A 106 13.37 11.44 -20.20
C PHE A 106 13.50 10.63 -18.90
N VAL A 107 12.96 11.13 -17.79
CA VAL A 107 13.00 10.40 -16.51
C VAL A 107 12.15 9.14 -16.57
N GLY A 108 10.98 9.19 -17.19
CA GLY A 108 10.13 8.02 -17.39
C GLY A 108 10.82 6.93 -18.18
N ASP A 109 11.32 7.28 -19.36
CA ASP A 109 11.91 6.33 -20.30
C ASP A 109 13.22 5.71 -19.79
N ASN A 110 14.01 6.45 -19.00
CA ASN A 110 15.37 6.02 -18.61
C ASN A 110 15.49 5.55 -17.15
N PHE A 111 14.59 5.98 -16.26
CA PHE A 111 14.71 5.68 -14.82
C PHE A 111 13.52 4.92 -14.24
N LEU A 112 12.37 4.92 -14.92
CA LEU A 112 11.20 4.15 -14.52
C LEU A 112 10.95 2.96 -15.45
N ASP A 113 11.99 2.50 -16.15
CA ASP A 113 11.94 1.26 -16.90
C ASP A 113 11.63 0.08 -15.95
N PRO A 114 10.60 -0.75 -16.26
CA PRO A 114 10.17 -1.84 -15.38
C PRO A 114 11.24 -2.88 -15.06
N GLU A 115 12.17 -3.14 -16.00
CA GLU A 115 13.27 -4.09 -15.80
C GLU A 115 14.31 -3.49 -14.86
N LEU A 116 14.72 -2.24 -15.10
CA LEU A 116 15.68 -1.52 -14.25
C LEU A 116 15.14 -1.36 -12.81
N VAL A 117 13.86 -1.00 -12.66
CA VAL A 117 13.21 -0.88 -11.35
C VAL A 117 13.17 -2.23 -10.64
N GLY A 118 12.81 -3.30 -11.37
CA GLY A 118 12.78 -4.66 -10.83
C GLY A 118 14.15 -5.12 -10.34
N GLU A 119 15.19 -4.97 -11.16
CA GLU A 119 16.58 -5.30 -10.80
C GLU A 119 17.03 -4.50 -9.57
N LYS A 120 16.68 -3.21 -9.53
CA LYS A 120 17.07 -2.36 -8.41
C LYS A 120 16.40 -2.79 -7.10
N VAL A 121 15.12 -3.16 -7.15
CA VAL A 121 14.38 -3.68 -5.98
C VAL A 121 14.98 -5.00 -5.49
N ALA A 122 15.28 -5.93 -6.39
CA ALA A 122 15.93 -7.20 -6.04
C ALA A 122 17.30 -6.97 -5.36
N SER A 123 18.11 -6.05 -5.91
CA SER A 123 19.44 -5.72 -5.35
C SER A 123 19.39 -5.03 -3.98
N ALA A 124 18.23 -4.50 -3.57
CA ALA A 124 18.10 -3.76 -2.32
C ALA A 124 17.94 -4.67 -1.10
N HIS A 125 17.73 -5.98 -1.29
CA HIS A 125 17.52 -6.97 -0.21
C HIS A 125 16.51 -6.49 0.84
N ILE A 126 15.39 -5.92 0.36
CA ILE A 126 14.37 -5.29 1.20
C ILE A 126 13.80 -6.26 2.25
N PRO A 127 13.45 -7.52 1.92
CA PRO A 127 12.84 -8.43 2.89
C PRO A 127 13.79 -8.74 4.07
N GLU A 128 15.08 -8.90 3.79
CA GLU A 128 16.09 -9.15 4.83
C GLU A 128 16.30 -7.94 5.73
N ARG A 129 16.40 -6.73 5.16
CA ARG A 129 16.52 -5.48 5.92
C ARG A 129 15.28 -5.22 6.79
N ALA A 130 14.09 -5.49 6.25
CA ALA A 130 12.84 -5.39 6.99
C ALA A 130 12.79 -6.41 8.14
N GLY A 131 13.22 -7.65 7.90
CA GLY A 131 13.35 -8.68 8.93
C GLY A 131 14.32 -8.26 10.05
N GLN A 132 15.54 -7.83 9.70
CA GLN A 132 16.52 -7.34 10.67
C GLN A 132 15.99 -6.15 11.49
N TRP A 133 15.30 -5.21 10.85
CA TRP A 133 14.68 -4.07 11.54
C TRP A 133 13.59 -4.50 12.52
N LEU A 134 12.76 -5.49 12.17
CA LEU A 134 11.68 -6.01 13.02
C LEU A 134 12.17 -6.92 14.17
N LEU A 135 13.37 -7.49 14.05
CA LEU A 135 13.97 -8.25 15.16
C LEU A 135 14.28 -7.35 16.37
N GLU A 136 14.60 -6.09 16.15
CA GLU A 136 14.81 -5.11 17.23
C GLU A 136 13.49 -4.84 18.00
N PRO A 137 13.43 -5.10 19.32
CA PRO A 137 12.18 -5.00 20.07
C PRO A 137 11.52 -3.62 20.06
N GLU A 138 12.31 -2.54 19.96
CA GLU A 138 11.76 -1.18 19.89
C GLU A 138 11.05 -0.92 18.57
N ASN A 139 11.67 -1.33 17.46
CA ASN A 139 11.10 -1.20 16.12
C ASN A 139 9.87 -2.07 15.93
N ARG A 140 9.90 -3.30 16.46
CA ARG A 140 8.75 -4.21 16.46
C ARG A 140 7.55 -3.63 17.18
N ARG A 141 7.74 -3.07 18.38
CA ARG A 141 6.69 -2.37 19.13
C ARG A 141 6.15 -1.16 18.38
N ARG A 142 7.01 -0.41 17.67
CA ARG A 142 6.57 0.69 16.81
C ARG A 142 5.73 0.15 15.64
N ALA A 143 6.17 -0.90 14.97
CA ALA A 143 5.49 -1.52 13.84
C ALA A 143 4.12 -2.10 14.24
N SER A 144 4.06 -2.89 15.32
CA SER A 144 2.82 -3.45 15.86
C SER A 144 1.86 -2.36 16.33
N GLY A 145 2.38 -1.27 16.93
CA GLY A 145 1.60 -0.10 17.30
C GLY A 145 0.98 0.63 16.09
N GLN A 146 1.72 0.79 14.98
CA GLN A 146 1.18 1.38 13.76
C GLN A 146 0.20 0.42 13.05
N ALA A 147 0.50 -0.88 13.03
CA ALA A 147 -0.40 -1.89 12.50
C ALA A 147 -1.75 -1.90 13.24
N ALA A 148 -1.73 -1.84 14.57
CA ALA A 148 -2.95 -1.74 15.37
C ALA A 148 -3.78 -0.48 15.04
N LYS A 149 -3.13 0.68 14.86
CA LYS A 149 -3.80 1.91 14.44
C LYS A 149 -4.38 1.81 13.03
N ALA A 150 -3.66 1.20 12.11
CA ALA A 150 -4.12 0.99 10.73
C ALA A 150 -5.31 0.03 10.68
N ILE A 151 -5.26 -1.08 11.43
CA ILE A 151 -6.37 -2.03 11.56
C ILE A 151 -7.59 -1.33 12.15
N ARG A 152 -7.42 -0.53 13.21
CA ARG A 152 -8.51 0.26 13.80
C ARG A 152 -9.14 1.21 12.78
N ALA A 153 -8.32 2.01 12.09
CA ALA A 153 -8.81 2.95 11.08
C ALA A 153 -9.54 2.22 9.93
N ALA A 154 -9.04 1.07 9.50
CA ALA A 154 -9.68 0.25 8.48
C ALA A 154 -11.05 -0.29 8.97
N LEU A 155 -11.13 -0.78 10.21
CA LEU A 155 -12.38 -1.26 10.80
C LEU A 155 -13.41 -0.14 10.99
N GLU A 156 -12.97 1.07 11.33
CA GLU A 156 -13.85 2.24 11.47
C GLU A 156 -14.42 2.73 10.14
N VAL A 157 -13.62 2.71 9.06
CA VAL A 157 -14.04 3.11 7.72
C VAL A 157 -14.93 2.05 7.06
N LEU A 158 -14.76 0.78 7.42
CA LEU A 158 -15.54 -0.32 6.85
C LEU A 158 -17.00 -0.26 7.32
N ARG A 159 -17.91 -0.13 6.36
CA ARG A 159 -19.35 -0.17 6.58
C ARG A 159 -19.79 -1.58 6.93
N ASP A 160 -20.67 -1.71 7.92
CA ASP A 160 -21.08 -3.01 8.42
C ASP A 160 -21.89 -3.80 7.37
N GLU A 161 -22.69 -3.11 6.56
CA GLU A 161 -23.45 -3.76 5.48
C GLU A 161 -22.55 -4.40 4.42
N ASP A 162 -21.46 -3.71 4.06
CA ASP A 162 -20.50 -4.18 3.05
C ASP A 162 -19.71 -5.39 3.57
N ALA A 163 -19.34 -5.36 4.86
CA ALA A 163 -18.65 -6.48 5.52
C ALA A 163 -19.55 -7.72 5.62
N VAL A 164 -20.81 -7.56 6.05
CA VAL A 164 -21.79 -8.65 6.11
C VAL A 164 -22.03 -9.22 4.71
N GLY A 165 -22.20 -8.37 3.70
CA GLY A 165 -22.37 -8.81 2.32
C GLY A 165 -21.15 -9.58 1.78
N LEU A 166 -19.93 -9.22 2.16
CA LEU A 166 -18.72 -9.96 1.80
C LEU A 166 -18.66 -11.33 2.50
N ILE A 167 -19.05 -11.40 3.78
CA ILE A 167 -19.11 -12.66 4.54
C ILE A 167 -20.14 -13.60 3.90
N GLU A 168 -21.31 -13.11 3.51
CA GLU A 168 -22.32 -13.88 2.78
C GLU A 168 -21.75 -14.43 1.47
N ARG A 169 -21.07 -13.59 0.68
CA ARG A 169 -20.54 -14.00 -0.63
C ARG A 169 -19.34 -14.93 -0.56
N THR A 170 -18.53 -14.84 0.49
CA THR A 170 -17.25 -15.57 0.55
C THR A 170 -17.37 -16.80 1.45
N LEU A 171 -17.93 -16.63 2.65
CA LEU A 171 -17.99 -17.67 3.66
C LEU A 171 -19.26 -18.51 3.49
N VAL A 172 -20.44 -17.87 3.39
CA VAL A 172 -21.71 -18.61 3.22
C VAL A 172 -21.74 -19.32 1.86
N ALA A 173 -21.29 -18.69 0.79
CA ALA A 173 -21.21 -19.34 -0.52
C ALA A 173 -20.29 -20.58 -0.50
N ARG A 174 -19.08 -20.46 0.06
CA ARG A 174 -18.10 -21.57 0.14
C ARG A 174 -18.55 -22.70 1.07
N ILE A 175 -19.35 -22.38 2.09
CA ILE A 175 -19.94 -23.36 3.01
C ILE A 175 -21.18 -24.03 2.40
N SER A 176 -21.92 -23.32 1.54
CA SER A 176 -23.12 -23.83 0.86
C SER A 176 -22.78 -24.73 -0.35
N GLU A 177 -21.64 -24.50 -1.00
CA GLU A 177 -21.24 -25.16 -2.26
C GLU A 177 -21.03 -26.69 -2.14
N PRO A 178 -20.39 -27.23 -1.08
CA PRO A 178 -20.25 -28.66 -0.91
C PRO A 178 -21.55 -29.33 -0.43
N GLU A 179 -21.77 -30.58 -0.84
CA GLU A 179 -22.79 -31.45 -0.25
C GLU A 179 -22.37 -31.84 1.17
N TRP A 180 -23.25 -31.60 2.14
CA TRP A 180 -22.97 -31.83 3.57
C TRP A 180 -23.26 -33.26 4.01
N GLY A 181 -24.14 -33.97 3.30
CA GLY A 181 -24.59 -35.31 3.67
C GLY A 181 -23.45 -36.28 3.99
N PRO A 182 -22.64 -36.68 2.99
CA PRO A 182 -21.62 -37.72 3.22
C PRO A 182 -20.55 -37.35 4.24
N PRO A 183 -20.00 -36.12 4.28
CA PRO A 183 -19.05 -35.71 5.32
C PRO A 183 -19.66 -35.74 6.72
N LEU A 184 -20.88 -35.22 6.91
CA LEU A 184 -21.55 -35.21 8.21
C LEU A 184 -21.91 -36.62 8.66
N GLY A 185 -22.40 -37.46 7.73
CA GLY A 185 -22.71 -38.85 8.03
C GLY A 185 -21.46 -39.63 8.44
N LYS A 186 -20.30 -39.37 7.83
CA LYS A 186 -19.03 -39.99 8.23
C LYS A 186 -18.62 -39.59 9.65
N VAL A 187 -18.63 -38.29 9.97
CA VAL A 187 -18.29 -37.78 11.30
C VAL A 187 -19.26 -38.32 12.36
N LEU A 188 -20.57 -38.32 12.06
CA LEU A 188 -21.59 -38.87 12.96
C LEU A 188 -21.37 -40.37 13.17
N GLY A 189 -21.07 -41.12 12.11
CA GLY A 189 -20.79 -42.55 12.17
C GLY A 189 -19.56 -42.87 13.03
N GLU A 190 -18.47 -42.11 12.86
CA GLU A 190 -17.26 -42.22 13.69
C GLU A 190 -17.55 -41.90 15.17
N MET A 191 -18.27 -40.80 15.44
CA MET A 191 -18.69 -40.45 16.80
C MET A 191 -19.53 -41.55 17.45
N VAL A 192 -20.49 -42.12 16.72
CA VAL A 192 -21.40 -43.16 17.22
C VAL A 192 -20.65 -44.47 17.46
N ALA A 193 -19.76 -44.86 16.55
CA ALA A 193 -18.94 -46.06 16.66
C ALA A 193 -17.95 -46.00 17.83
N GLU A 194 -17.40 -44.81 18.12
CA GLU A 194 -16.52 -44.58 19.26
C GLU A 194 -17.27 -44.34 20.59
N GLY A 195 -18.61 -44.30 20.58
CA GLY A 195 -19.42 -44.05 21.78
C GLY A 195 -19.34 -42.61 22.30
N ARG A 196 -18.85 -41.66 21.48
CA ARG A 196 -18.65 -40.24 21.90
C ARG A 196 -19.97 -39.48 22.11
N GLN A 197 -21.09 -40.02 21.64
CA GLN A 197 -22.42 -39.47 21.85
C GLN A 197 -22.94 -39.67 23.29
N GLU A 198 -22.38 -40.62 24.05
CA GLU A 198 -22.91 -41.02 25.36
C GLU A 198 -23.06 -39.86 26.37
N PRO A 199 -22.11 -38.90 26.48
CA PRO A 199 -22.29 -37.74 27.36
C PRO A 199 -23.48 -36.86 26.97
N VAL A 200 -23.80 -36.77 25.68
CA VAL A 200 -24.97 -36.02 25.19
C VAL A 200 -26.25 -36.77 25.49
N VAL A 201 -26.27 -38.09 25.28
CA VAL A 201 -27.41 -38.95 25.64
C VAL A 201 -27.67 -38.87 27.15
N GLN A 202 -26.62 -38.89 27.96
CA GLN A 202 -26.70 -38.72 29.40
C GLN A 202 -27.29 -37.36 29.79
N LEU A 203 -26.78 -36.28 29.19
CA LEU A 203 -27.29 -34.92 29.43
C LEU A 203 -28.79 -34.81 29.09
N LEU A 204 -29.22 -35.43 27.98
CA LEU A 204 -30.62 -35.46 27.59
C LEU A 204 -31.46 -36.27 28.59
N ALA A 205 -31.01 -37.46 28.99
CA ALA A 205 -31.69 -38.27 29.99
C ALA A 205 -31.82 -37.53 31.33
N ASP A 206 -30.77 -36.82 31.75
CA ASP A 206 -30.77 -35.97 32.94
C ASP A 206 -31.81 -34.86 32.83
N ARG A 207 -31.83 -34.12 31.71
CA ARG A 207 -32.81 -33.05 31.48
C ARG A 207 -34.24 -33.57 31.34
N THR A 208 -34.43 -34.74 30.75
CA THR A 208 -35.75 -35.37 30.65
C THR A 208 -36.28 -35.75 32.03
N LEU A 209 -35.46 -36.39 32.87
CA LEU A 209 -35.85 -36.71 34.24
C LEU A 209 -36.19 -35.44 35.03
N GLU A 210 -35.34 -34.44 34.96
CA GLU A 210 -35.53 -33.16 35.67
C GLU A 210 -36.78 -32.42 35.19
N TRP A 211 -37.11 -32.50 33.89
CA TRP A 211 -38.35 -31.96 33.35
C TRP A 211 -39.57 -32.72 33.86
N VAL A 212 -39.52 -34.06 33.87
CA VAL A 212 -40.62 -34.90 34.40
C VAL A 212 -40.85 -34.61 35.89
N GLU A 213 -39.79 -34.49 36.70
CA GLU A 213 -39.88 -34.19 38.14
C GLU A 213 -40.47 -32.81 38.44
N ARG A 214 -40.26 -31.83 37.56
CA ARG A 214 -40.76 -30.47 37.73
C ARG A 214 -42.16 -30.23 37.19
N ASN A 215 -42.70 -31.14 36.38
CA ASN A 215 -43.97 -30.94 35.70
C ASN A 215 -44.96 -32.09 35.94
N PRO A 216 -45.23 -32.50 37.20
CA PRO A 216 -46.14 -33.59 37.51
C PRO A 216 -47.56 -33.31 36.96
N GLU A 217 -48.07 -32.10 37.19
CA GLU A 217 -49.38 -31.67 36.70
C GLU A 217 -49.55 -31.75 35.17
N THR A 218 -48.46 -31.59 34.39
CA THR A 218 -48.54 -31.69 32.93
C THR A 218 -48.79 -33.12 32.48
N ILE A 219 -48.16 -34.10 33.14
CA ILE A 219 -48.30 -35.52 32.80
C ILE A 219 -49.66 -36.03 33.26
N GLU A 220 -50.09 -35.65 34.46
CA GLU A 220 -51.42 -35.99 34.98
C GLU A 220 -52.53 -35.43 34.08
N TYR A 221 -52.37 -34.19 33.59
CA TYR A 221 -53.29 -33.58 32.63
C TYR A 221 -53.37 -34.37 31.33
N TRP A 222 -52.23 -34.74 30.72
CA TRP A 222 -52.20 -35.51 29.46
C TRP A 222 -52.91 -36.86 29.58
N VAL A 223 -52.71 -37.55 30.71
CA VAL A 223 -53.33 -38.86 30.98
C VAL A 223 -54.84 -38.71 31.19
N THR A 224 -55.27 -37.66 31.89
CA THR A 224 -56.68 -37.37 32.15
C THR A 224 -57.41 -36.89 30.89
N GLU A 225 -56.76 -36.09 30.04
CA GLU A 225 -57.33 -35.59 28.77
C GLU A 225 -57.58 -36.71 27.76
N LYS A 226 -56.71 -37.73 27.74
CA LYS A 226 -56.85 -38.92 26.90
C LYS A 226 -57.67 -40.04 27.55
N ALA A 227 -58.16 -39.83 28.78
CA ALA A 227 -58.93 -40.85 29.48
C ALA A 227 -60.28 -41.11 28.78
N PRO A 228 -60.74 -42.37 28.72
CA PRO A 228 -62.02 -42.68 28.10
C PRO A 228 -63.18 -42.02 28.86
N THR A 229 -64.13 -41.44 28.14
CA THR A 229 -65.32 -40.77 28.72
C THR A 229 -66.23 -41.69 29.52
N TRP A 230 -66.08 -43.02 29.39
CA TRP A 230 -66.85 -44.02 30.13
C TRP A 230 -66.24 -44.40 31.49
N ALA A 231 -65.03 -43.93 31.82
CA ALA A 231 -64.35 -44.25 33.07
C ALA A 231 -64.72 -43.28 34.22
N PRO A 232 -65.01 -43.76 35.43
CA PRO A 232 -65.28 -42.90 36.60
C PRO A 232 -64.10 -42.00 36.95
N GLN A 233 -64.37 -40.77 37.41
CA GLN A 233 -63.35 -39.75 37.69
C GLN A 233 -62.31 -40.21 38.73
N LEU A 234 -62.74 -40.96 39.75
CA LEU A 234 -61.87 -41.60 40.75
C LEU A 234 -60.88 -42.61 40.15
N VAL A 235 -61.28 -43.32 39.08
CA VAL A 235 -60.40 -44.26 38.37
C VAL A 235 -59.40 -43.50 37.50
N ASN A 236 -59.83 -42.40 36.87
CA ASN A 236 -58.95 -41.56 36.05
C ASN A 236 -57.87 -40.87 36.88
N GLU A 237 -58.20 -40.36 38.08
CA GLU A 237 -57.24 -39.74 39.00
C GLU A 237 -56.19 -40.75 39.50
N LEU A 238 -56.62 -41.95 39.90
CA LEU A 238 -55.69 -43.03 40.31
C LEU A 238 -54.80 -43.50 39.15
N VAL A 239 -55.32 -43.52 37.92
CA VAL A 239 -54.54 -43.87 36.72
C VAL A 239 -53.56 -42.75 36.36
N ALA A 240 -53.93 -41.48 36.52
CA ALA A 240 -53.05 -40.34 36.29
C ALA A 240 -51.86 -40.32 37.26
N GLU A 241 -52.12 -40.51 38.56
CA GLU A 241 -51.09 -40.59 39.61
C GLU A 241 -50.17 -41.79 39.38
N ARG A 242 -50.74 -42.95 39.02
CA ARG A 242 -49.95 -44.15 38.67
C ARG A 242 -49.13 -43.95 37.39
N ALA A 243 -49.70 -43.33 36.36
CA ALA A 243 -49.03 -43.06 35.11
C ALA A 243 -47.86 -42.08 35.30
N TYR A 244 -48.01 -41.04 36.10
CA TYR A 244 -46.90 -40.16 36.48
C TYR A 244 -45.78 -40.96 37.15
N SER A 245 -46.12 -41.80 38.14
CA SER A 245 -45.12 -42.62 38.82
C SER A 245 -44.36 -43.58 37.88
N GLU A 246 -45.06 -44.15 36.89
CA GLU A 246 -44.46 -45.00 35.85
C GLU A 246 -43.57 -44.21 34.89
N VAL A 247 -44.01 -43.03 34.42
CA VAL A 247 -43.21 -42.17 33.54
C VAL A 247 -41.95 -41.68 34.27
N LEU A 248 -42.07 -41.35 35.54
CA LEU A 248 -40.93 -40.95 36.37
C LEU A 248 -39.96 -42.11 36.61
N GLN A 249 -40.46 -43.32 36.91
CA GLN A 249 -39.61 -44.52 37.00
C GLN A 249 -38.93 -44.83 35.68
N TRP A 250 -39.64 -44.71 34.56
CA TRP A 250 -39.10 -44.93 33.23
C TRP A 250 -38.02 -43.90 32.87
N ALA A 251 -38.24 -42.61 33.18
CA ALA A 251 -37.22 -41.57 33.00
C ALA A 251 -35.97 -41.81 33.86
N ARG A 252 -36.14 -42.28 35.11
CA ARG A 252 -35.00 -42.72 35.95
C ARG A 252 -34.30 -43.93 35.36
N ALA A 253 -35.04 -44.94 34.90
CA ALA A 253 -34.46 -46.13 34.30
C ALA A 253 -33.63 -45.78 33.04
N ILE A 254 -34.11 -44.85 32.21
CA ILE A 254 -33.33 -44.33 31.07
C ILE A 254 -32.03 -43.67 31.56
N LYS A 255 -32.08 -42.88 32.64
CA LYS A 255 -30.90 -42.20 33.19
C LYS A 255 -29.89 -43.17 33.81
N GLU A 256 -30.34 -44.16 34.57
CA GLU A 256 -29.51 -45.02 35.42
C GLU A 256 -28.96 -46.24 34.68
N ASP A 257 -29.67 -46.77 33.69
CA ASP A 257 -29.26 -47.95 32.93
C ASP A 257 -28.67 -47.55 31.56
N PRO A 258 -27.34 -47.69 31.36
CA PRO A 258 -26.71 -47.44 30.07
C PRO A 258 -27.20 -48.38 28.95
N HIS A 259 -27.79 -49.52 29.29
CA HIS A 259 -28.29 -50.52 28.34
C HIS A 259 -29.82 -50.44 28.17
N HIS A 260 -30.43 -49.38 28.68
CA HIS A 260 -31.86 -49.17 28.56
C HIS A 260 -32.30 -49.15 27.08
N SER A 261 -33.45 -49.76 26.79
CA SER A 261 -33.98 -49.92 25.42
C SER A 261 -34.04 -48.61 24.62
N VAL A 262 -34.36 -47.49 25.27
CA VAL A 262 -34.38 -46.15 24.65
C VAL A 262 -33.00 -45.67 24.24
N ARG A 263 -31.95 -45.88 25.05
CA ARG A 263 -30.58 -45.50 24.70
C ARG A 263 -30.07 -46.31 23.51
N VAL A 264 -30.36 -47.61 23.51
CA VAL A 264 -30.04 -48.52 22.40
C VAL A 264 -30.79 -48.10 21.13
N ALA A 265 -32.08 -47.79 21.23
CA ALA A 265 -32.88 -47.32 20.11
C ALA A 265 -32.35 -45.99 19.54
N LEU A 266 -31.96 -45.05 20.38
CA LEU A 266 -31.35 -43.78 19.97
C LEU A 266 -30.02 -44.01 19.27
N THR A 267 -29.16 -44.87 19.81
CA THR A 267 -27.88 -45.23 19.20
C THR A 267 -28.06 -45.89 17.84
N ASN A 268 -29.02 -46.82 17.73
CA ASN A 268 -29.36 -47.46 16.46
C ASN A 268 -29.92 -46.45 15.44
N PHE A 269 -30.77 -45.52 15.88
CA PHE A 269 -31.26 -44.44 15.03
C PHE A 269 -30.12 -43.55 14.52
N LEU A 270 -29.20 -43.12 15.39
CA LEU A 270 -28.05 -42.31 14.98
C LEU A 270 -27.12 -43.09 14.03
N THR A 271 -26.94 -44.38 14.27
CA THR A 271 -26.19 -45.27 13.37
C THR A 271 -26.85 -45.35 12.00
N GLN A 272 -28.17 -45.56 11.94
CA GLN A 272 -28.92 -45.59 10.69
C GLN A 272 -28.87 -44.25 9.98
N LEU A 273 -29.13 -43.15 10.68
CA LEU A 273 -29.07 -41.78 10.14
C LEU A 273 -27.67 -41.46 9.58
N SER A 274 -26.59 -41.87 10.25
CA SER A 274 -25.22 -41.68 9.76
C SER A 274 -24.96 -42.42 8.45
N ARG A 275 -25.56 -43.59 8.26
CA ARG A 275 -25.48 -44.38 7.03
C ARG A 275 -26.33 -43.75 5.93
N ASP A 276 -27.54 -43.35 6.25
CA ASP A 276 -28.46 -42.74 5.29
C ASP A 276 -27.90 -41.40 4.78
N LEU A 277 -27.29 -40.59 5.66
CA LEU A 277 -26.58 -39.37 5.26
C LEU A 277 -25.36 -39.63 4.34
N GLN A 278 -24.79 -40.83 4.35
CA GLN A 278 -23.66 -41.18 3.49
C GLN A 278 -24.07 -41.80 2.15
N TYR A 279 -25.16 -42.58 2.12
CA TYR A 279 -25.46 -43.46 1.00
C TYR A 279 -26.90 -43.36 0.47
N ASP A 280 -27.83 -42.75 1.20
CA ASP A 280 -29.23 -42.60 0.78
C ASP A 280 -29.48 -41.23 0.13
N PRO A 281 -29.71 -41.16 -1.20
CA PRO A 281 -29.91 -39.91 -1.92
C PRO A 281 -31.11 -39.08 -1.40
N ASP A 282 -32.17 -39.73 -0.92
CA ASP A 282 -33.37 -39.03 -0.44
C ASP A 282 -33.07 -38.31 0.89
N THR A 283 -32.39 -38.97 1.82
CA THR A 283 -31.97 -38.36 3.10
C THR A 283 -30.95 -37.24 2.89
N ILE A 284 -29.99 -37.43 1.99
CA ILE A 284 -29.04 -36.39 1.60
C ILE A 284 -29.80 -35.18 1.04
N SER A 285 -30.72 -35.38 0.09
CA SER A 285 -31.50 -34.28 -0.49
C SER A 285 -32.35 -33.53 0.53
N ARG A 286 -32.89 -34.21 1.54
CA ARG A 286 -33.64 -33.56 2.64
C ARG A 286 -32.74 -32.68 3.50
N LEU A 287 -31.53 -33.15 3.82
CA LEU A 287 -30.55 -32.35 4.54
C LEU A 287 -30.12 -31.13 3.71
N GLU A 288 -29.87 -31.31 2.42
CA GLU A 288 -29.49 -30.22 1.52
C GLU A 288 -30.62 -29.18 1.39
N GLY A 289 -31.88 -29.61 1.35
CA GLY A 289 -33.03 -28.72 1.40
C GLY A 289 -33.10 -27.93 2.71
N PHE A 290 -32.92 -28.61 3.85
CA PHE A 290 -32.87 -27.94 5.16
C PHE A 290 -31.71 -26.94 5.26
N LYS A 291 -30.53 -27.28 4.71
CA LYS A 291 -29.38 -26.38 4.61
C LYS A 291 -29.74 -25.12 3.84
N ALA A 292 -30.30 -25.27 2.63
CA ALA A 292 -30.68 -24.15 1.79
C ALA A 292 -31.69 -23.23 2.49
N ASP A 293 -32.73 -23.82 3.11
CA ASP A 293 -33.76 -23.09 3.85
C ASP A 293 -33.19 -22.36 5.07
N LEU A 294 -32.25 -22.97 5.80
CA LEU A 294 -31.61 -22.35 6.96
C LEU A 294 -30.74 -21.15 6.54
N LEU A 295 -29.99 -21.30 5.45
CA LEU A 295 -29.12 -20.24 4.93
C LEU A 295 -29.90 -19.08 4.31
N SER A 296 -31.11 -19.32 3.78
CA SER A 296 -31.96 -18.28 3.20
C SER A 296 -32.81 -17.51 4.22
N ARG A 297 -32.82 -17.91 5.50
CA ARG A 297 -33.65 -17.26 6.53
C ARG A 297 -33.10 -15.87 6.90
N PRO A 298 -33.98 -14.85 7.05
CA PRO A 298 -33.59 -13.52 7.54
C PRO A 298 -32.88 -13.56 8.90
N ALA A 299 -33.29 -14.46 9.79
CA ALA A 299 -32.67 -14.65 11.09
C ALA A 299 -31.18 -15.03 11.01
N THR A 300 -30.77 -15.82 10.00
CA THR A 300 -29.37 -16.20 9.79
C THR A 300 -28.54 -14.98 9.39
N ARG A 301 -29.09 -14.12 8.55
CA ARG A 301 -28.47 -12.86 8.16
C ARG A 301 -28.33 -11.89 9.32
N GLU A 302 -29.36 -11.75 10.14
CA GLU A 302 -29.31 -10.94 11.37
C GLU A 302 -28.27 -11.47 12.36
N ALA A 303 -28.17 -12.81 12.51
CA ALA A 303 -27.16 -13.43 13.35
C ALA A 303 -25.72 -13.15 12.85
N ILE A 304 -25.49 -13.24 11.53
CA ILE A 304 -24.19 -12.88 10.93
C ILE A 304 -23.87 -11.39 11.16
N ALA A 305 -24.85 -10.50 10.97
CA ALA A 305 -24.68 -9.08 11.19
C ALA A 305 -24.36 -8.75 12.65
N SER A 306 -25.09 -9.36 13.60
CA SER A 306 -24.82 -9.20 15.03
C SER A 306 -23.44 -9.74 15.40
N ALA A 307 -23.07 -10.93 14.91
CA ALA A 307 -21.75 -11.51 15.14
C ALA A 307 -20.63 -10.62 14.58
N TRP A 308 -20.81 -10.04 13.40
CA TRP A 308 -19.88 -9.07 12.80
C TRP A 308 -19.70 -7.83 13.69
N VAL A 309 -20.79 -7.20 14.12
CA VAL A 309 -20.75 -6.00 14.97
C VAL A 309 -20.07 -6.32 16.31
N SER A 310 -20.41 -7.44 16.93
CA SER A 310 -19.76 -7.90 18.17
C SER A 310 -18.27 -8.15 17.97
N ALA A 311 -17.87 -8.81 16.88
CA ALA A 311 -16.46 -9.04 16.57
C ALA A 311 -15.71 -7.74 16.30
N LYS A 312 -16.26 -6.85 15.47
CA LYS A 312 -15.69 -5.52 15.16
C LYS A 312 -15.48 -4.71 16.44
N ASN A 313 -16.48 -4.65 17.32
CA ASN A 313 -16.36 -3.93 18.58
C ASN A 313 -15.31 -4.57 19.51
N ALA A 314 -15.27 -5.89 19.61
CA ALA A 314 -14.25 -6.59 20.38
C ALA A 314 -12.83 -6.27 19.86
N PHE A 315 -12.63 -6.27 18.54
CA PHE A 315 -11.35 -5.89 17.93
C PHE A 315 -11.00 -4.42 18.16
N ILE A 316 -11.95 -3.50 18.02
CA ILE A 316 -11.72 -2.08 18.27
C ILE A 316 -11.36 -1.84 19.73
N SER A 317 -12.10 -2.39 20.69
CA SER A 317 -11.77 -2.29 22.12
C SER A 317 -10.40 -2.90 22.42
N ALA A 318 -10.05 -4.01 21.78
CA ALA A 318 -8.70 -4.58 21.87
C ALA A 318 -7.61 -3.69 21.22
N THR A 319 -7.92 -2.68 20.41
CA THR A 319 -6.89 -1.74 19.91
C THR A 319 -6.62 -0.55 20.83
N GLU A 320 -7.57 -0.22 21.72
CA GLU A 320 -7.55 0.97 22.57
C GLU A 320 -6.57 0.85 23.73
N ASP A 321 -6.41 -0.34 24.30
CA ASP A 321 -5.52 -0.52 25.44
C ASP A 321 -4.05 -0.68 25.01
N SER A 322 -3.17 0.04 25.69
CA SER A 322 -1.74 0.08 25.35
C SER A 322 -1.01 -1.23 25.67
N SER A 323 -1.58 -2.03 26.57
CA SER A 323 -1.16 -3.38 26.98
C SER A 323 -1.98 -4.51 26.33
N SER A 324 -2.82 -4.19 25.34
CA SER A 324 -3.77 -5.16 24.78
C SER A 324 -3.13 -6.47 24.28
N GLU A 325 -3.82 -7.58 24.51
CA GLU A 325 -3.54 -8.91 23.93
C GLU A 325 -3.33 -8.84 22.41
N LEU A 326 -4.04 -7.95 21.71
CA LEU A 326 -3.87 -7.76 20.27
C LEU A 326 -2.50 -7.20 19.92
N ARG A 327 -1.99 -6.21 20.68
CA ARG A 327 -0.64 -5.67 20.45
C ARG A 327 0.41 -6.71 20.75
N GLY A 328 0.24 -7.48 21.82
CA GLY A 328 1.12 -8.61 22.14
C GLY A 328 1.13 -9.67 21.02
N LYS A 329 -0.04 -9.99 20.46
CA LYS A 329 -0.15 -10.92 19.33
C LYS A 329 0.43 -10.37 18.04
N LEU A 330 0.23 -9.08 17.73
CA LEU A 330 0.86 -8.43 16.57
C LEU A 330 2.37 -8.37 16.71
N ASP A 331 2.89 -8.15 17.94
CA ASP A 331 4.32 -8.20 18.22
C ASP A 331 4.89 -9.61 18.03
N GLU A 332 4.21 -10.64 18.55
CA GLU A 332 4.59 -12.05 18.37
C GLU A 332 4.58 -12.46 16.88
N LEU A 333 3.56 -12.03 16.13
CA LEU A 333 3.48 -12.28 14.68
C LEU A 333 4.57 -11.55 13.91
N ALA A 334 4.86 -10.30 14.29
CA ALA A 334 5.95 -9.53 13.70
C ALA A 334 7.32 -10.17 13.98
N GLU A 335 7.53 -10.72 15.17
CA GLU A 335 8.75 -11.45 15.53
C GLU A 335 8.92 -12.71 14.68
N ARG A 336 7.87 -13.54 14.57
CA ARG A 336 7.89 -14.75 13.74
C ARG A 336 8.14 -14.42 12.27
N LEU A 337 7.51 -13.37 11.76
CA LEU A 337 7.74 -12.90 10.39
C LEU A 337 9.19 -12.43 10.22
N ALA A 338 9.72 -11.66 11.18
CA ALA A 338 11.08 -11.15 11.14
C ALA A 338 12.11 -12.29 11.14
N ASP A 339 11.93 -13.28 12.01
CA ASP A 339 12.80 -14.45 12.08
C ASP A 339 12.74 -15.26 10.77
N ASN A 340 11.54 -15.49 10.23
CA ASN A 340 11.41 -16.18 8.93
C ASN A 340 12.06 -15.40 7.78
N LEU A 341 11.93 -14.07 7.73
CA LEU A 341 12.57 -13.25 6.69
C LEU A 341 14.11 -13.32 6.74
N VAL A 342 14.68 -13.46 7.93
CA VAL A 342 16.14 -13.52 8.16
C VAL A 342 16.69 -14.94 8.07
N SER A 343 15.91 -15.95 8.45
CA SER A 343 16.38 -17.34 8.59
C SER A 343 15.95 -18.24 7.43
N ASP A 344 14.80 -17.96 6.78
CA ASP A 344 14.28 -18.76 5.66
C ASP A 344 14.55 -18.09 4.30
N SER A 345 15.52 -18.64 3.57
CA SER A 345 15.86 -18.19 2.21
C SER A 345 14.74 -18.37 1.18
N LYS A 346 13.87 -19.38 1.32
CA LYS A 346 12.74 -19.59 0.40
C LYS A 346 11.66 -18.56 0.60
N MET A 347 11.30 -18.28 1.85
CA MET A 347 10.33 -17.23 2.17
C MET A 347 10.86 -15.86 1.72
N ARG A 348 12.14 -15.57 1.96
CA ARG A 348 12.79 -14.34 1.48
C ARG A 348 12.70 -14.20 -0.03
N ALA A 349 13.06 -15.23 -0.78
CA ALA A 349 13.00 -15.23 -2.24
C ALA A 349 11.56 -15.04 -2.76
N SER A 350 10.57 -15.64 -2.10
CA SER A 350 9.16 -15.47 -2.46
C SER A 350 8.67 -14.04 -2.23
N VAL A 351 9.08 -13.40 -1.13
CA VAL A 351 8.72 -12.00 -0.85
C VAL A 351 9.46 -11.07 -1.82
N ASP A 352 10.71 -11.37 -2.15
CA ASP A 352 11.49 -10.58 -3.10
C ASP A 352 10.88 -10.63 -4.51
N ASP A 353 10.52 -11.81 -5.02
CA ASP A 353 9.81 -11.97 -6.31
C ASP A 353 8.49 -11.20 -6.32
N TYR A 354 7.72 -11.25 -5.21
CA TYR A 354 6.50 -10.47 -5.09
C TYR A 354 6.76 -8.95 -5.14
N LEU A 355 7.79 -8.46 -4.44
CA LEU A 355 8.17 -7.04 -4.46
C LEU A 355 8.64 -6.59 -5.84
N VAL A 356 9.46 -7.40 -6.52
CA VAL A 356 9.94 -7.13 -7.89
C VAL A 356 8.75 -7.05 -8.85
N ARG A 357 7.86 -8.04 -8.84
CA ARG A 357 6.64 -8.02 -9.68
C ARG A 357 5.78 -6.79 -9.41
N THR A 358 5.58 -6.45 -8.14
CA THR A 358 4.79 -5.28 -7.75
C THR A 358 5.44 -3.99 -8.23
N ALA A 359 6.76 -3.84 -8.04
CA ALA A 359 7.49 -2.65 -8.45
C ALA A 359 7.53 -2.49 -9.97
N SER A 360 7.81 -3.57 -10.71
CA SER A 360 7.76 -3.57 -12.18
C SER A 360 6.35 -3.31 -12.70
N PHE A 361 5.31 -3.82 -12.04
CA PHE A 361 3.91 -3.50 -12.36
C PHE A 361 3.61 -2.02 -12.13
N VAL A 362 4.03 -1.45 -11.00
CA VAL A 362 3.84 -0.02 -10.71
C VAL A 362 4.60 0.84 -11.72
N ALA A 363 5.84 0.49 -12.04
CA ALA A 363 6.62 1.19 -13.07
C ALA A 363 5.92 1.12 -14.44
N SER A 364 5.46 -0.06 -14.86
CA SER A 364 4.81 -0.24 -16.17
C SER A 364 3.49 0.51 -16.31
N ASN A 365 2.71 0.61 -15.23
CA ASN A 365 1.35 1.15 -15.30
C ASN A 365 1.23 2.60 -14.79
N TYR A 366 2.18 3.07 -13.99
CA TYR A 366 2.09 4.37 -13.32
C TYR A 366 3.35 5.25 -13.48
N ALA A 367 4.32 4.87 -14.32
CA ALA A 367 5.48 5.72 -14.60
C ALA A 367 5.08 7.09 -15.19
N GLY A 368 4.01 7.14 -15.99
CA GLY A 368 3.47 8.38 -16.54
C GLY A 368 3.02 9.34 -15.44
N GLU A 369 2.29 8.85 -14.44
CA GLU A 369 1.80 9.64 -13.31
C GLU A 369 2.93 10.09 -12.38
N ILE A 370 3.97 9.26 -12.19
CA ILE A 370 5.15 9.66 -11.40
C ILE A 370 5.93 10.76 -12.12
N THR A 371 6.07 10.65 -13.44
CA THR A 371 6.84 11.62 -14.25
C THR A 371 6.07 12.90 -14.52
N SER A 372 4.73 12.85 -14.54
CA SER A 372 3.88 14.06 -14.67
C SER A 372 4.12 15.03 -13.51
N ILE A 373 4.49 14.54 -12.32
CA ILE A 373 4.88 15.38 -11.18
C ILE A 373 6.02 16.33 -11.57
N ILE A 374 6.98 15.89 -12.39
CA ILE A 374 8.11 16.71 -12.83
C ILE A 374 7.61 17.83 -13.75
N SER A 375 6.83 17.49 -14.78
CA SER A 375 6.31 18.48 -15.73
C SER A 375 5.37 19.47 -15.03
N GLU A 376 4.44 18.99 -14.19
CA GLU A 376 3.52 19.83 -13.42
C GLU A 376 4.26 20.75 -12.43
N THR A 377 5.35 20.27 -11.83
CA THR A 377 6.16 21.10 -10.92
C THR A 377 6.86 22.23 -11.67
N VAL A 378 7.42 21.94 -12.85
CA VAL A 378 8.07 22.95 -13.71
C VAL A 378 7.04 23.93 -14.29
N GLU A 379 5.84 23.46 -14.62
CA GLU A 379 4.73 24.28 -15.11
C GLU A 379 4.29 25.31 -14.05
N ARG A 380 4.24 24.89 -12.78
CA ARG A 380 3.90 25.77 -11.64
C ARG A 380 4.94 26.85 -11.33
N TRP A 381 6.20 26.69 -11.76
CA TRP A 381 7.21 27.72 -11.57
C TRP A 381 6.93 28.91 -12.48
N ASP A 382 7.10 30.11 -11.93
CA ASP A 382 7.13 31.30 -12.78
C ASP A 382 8.37 31.26 -13.70
N ALA A 383 8.28 31.91 -14.86
CA ALA A 383 9.33 31.84 -15.87
C ALA A 383 10.69 32.42 -15.39
N HIS A 384 10.66 33.36 -14.45
CA HIS A 384 11.87 33.94 -13.86
C HIS A 384 12.49 33.03 -12.80
N GLU A 385 11.69 32.30 -12.04
CA GLU A 385 12.09 31.32 -11.05
C GLU A 385 12.77 30.14 -11.75
N ALA A 386 12.13 29.55 -12.77
CA ALA A 386 12.68 28.46 -13.55
C ALA A 386 14.04 28.85 -14.16
N SER A 387 14.10 30.03 -14.78
CA SER A 387 15.36 30.55 -15.32
C SER A 387 16.42 30.77 -14.25
N ARG A 388 16.05 31.27 -13.07
CA ARG A 388 17.02 31.50 -11.99
C ARG A 388 17.58 30.20 -11.45
N LYS A 389 16.74 29.17 -11.24
CA LYS A 389 17.18 27.85 -10.77
C LYS A 389 18.13 27.20 -11.77
N ILE A 390 17.79 27.23 -13.06
CA ILE A 390 18.65 26.68 -14.10
C ILE A 390 19.95 27.48 -14.23
N GLU A 391 19.91 28.82 -14.13
CA GLU A 391 21.11 29.67 -14.13
C GLU A 391 22.02 29.39 -12.93
N LEU A 392 21.47 29.10 -11.75
CA LEU A 392 22.27 28.73 -10.58
C LEU A 392 23.00 27.41 -10.78
N LEU A 393 22.36 26.42 -11.39
CA LEU A 393 22.92 25.09 -11.62
C LEU A 393 23.96 25.08 -12.74
N ALA A 394 23.66 25.68 -13.90
CA ALA A 394 24.50 25.59 -15.10
C ALA A 394 25.27 26.88 -15.43
N GLY A 395 24.94 28.01 -14.79
CA GLY A 395 25.45 29.32 -15.20
C GLY A 395 26.95 29.49 -15.00
N LYS A 396 27.56 28.81 -14.02
CA LYS A 396 29.02 28.84 -13.80
C LYS A 396 29.74 28.31 -15.03
N ASP A 397 29.29 27.17 -15.56
CA ASP A 397 29.94 26.50 -16.67
C ASP A 397 29.71 27.26 -17.99
N LEU A 398 28.53 27.88 -18.15
CA LEU A 398 28.25 28.77 -19.28
C LEU A 398 29.15 30.02 -19.34
N GLN A 399 29.68 30.50 -18.20
CA GLN A 399 30.63 31.62 -18.23
C GLN A 399 31.99 31.23 -18.83
N PHE A 400 32.38 29.95 -18.85
CA PHE A 400 33.60 29.53 -19.55
C PHE A 400 33.49 29.75 -21.05
N ILE A 401 32.29 29.62 -21.63
CA ILE A 401 32.06 29.96 -23.05
C ILE A 401 32.47 31.42 -23.28
N ARG A 402 32.08 32.35 -22.40
CA ARG A 402 32.43 33.78 -22.53
C ARG A 402 33.93 34.07 -22.38
N ILE A 403 34.61 33.37 -21.46
CA ILE A 403 36.06 33.47 -21.31
C ILE A 403 36.74 32.96 -22.58
N ASN A 404 36.32 31.77 -23.06
CA ASN A 404 36.82 31.15 -24.27
C ASN A 404 36.56 32.03 -25.50
N GLY A 405 35.39 32.66 -25.63
CA GLY A 405 35.10 33.60 -26.71
C GLY A 405 36.05 34.78 -26.75
N THR A 406 36.45 35.29 -25.58
CA THR A 406 37.43 36.37 -25.50
C THR A 406 38.83 35.91 -25.89
N VAL A 407 39.26 34.74 -25.41
CA VAL A 407 40.60 34.20 -25.66
C VAL A 407 40.75 33.70 -27.10
N VAL A 408 39.81 32.87 -27.57
CA VAL A 408 39.78 32.33 -28.93
C VAL A 408 39.57 33.45 -29.94
N GLY A 409 38.69 34.41 -29.65
CA GLY A 409 38.53 35.61 -30.47
C GLY A 409 39.85 36.38 -30.61
N ALA A 410 40.60 36.55 -29.53
CA ALA A 410 41.89 37.23 -29.58
C ALA A 410 42.94 36.47 -30.41
N LEU A 411 43.03 35.15 -30.25
CA LEU A 411 43.91 34.32 -31.07
C LEU A 411 43.53 34.37 -32.55
N ALA A 412 42.23 34.30 -32.87
CA ALA A 412 41.74 34.43 -34.23
C ALA A 412 42.08 35.81 -34.82
N GLY A 413 41.94 36.88 -34.04
CA GLY A 413 42.33 38.23 -34.43
C GLY A 413 43.81 38.33 -34.81
N ILE A 414 44.70 37.73 -34.02
CA ILE A 414 46.13 37.66 -34.33
C ILE A 414 46.35 36.93 -35.65
N VAL A 415 45.76 35.75 -35.82
CA VAL A 415 45.92 34.95 -37.05
C VAL A 415 45.43 35.72 -38.27
N ILE A 416 44.25 36.33 -38.20
CA ILE A 416 43.71 37.17 -39.29
C ILE A 416 44.64 38.33 -39.60
N HIS A 417 45.22 38.96 -38.58
CA HIS A 417 46.16 40.06 -38.76
C HIS A 417 47.47 39.61 -39.44
N VAL A 418 48.05 38.48 -39.01
CA VAL A 418 49.21 37.85 -39.66
C VAL A 418 48.93 37.63 -41.15
N PHE A 419 47.78 37.03 -41.48
CA PHE A 419 47.41 36.80 -42.87
C PHE A 419 47.22 38.10 -43.65
N THR A 420 46.69 39.14 -43.00
CA THR A 420 46.48 40.45 -43.64
C THR A 420 47.83 41.10 -43.97
N GLU A 421 48.80 41.09 -43.06
CA GLU A 421 50.16 41.61 -43.31
C GLU A 421 50.97 40.78 -44.32
N LEU A 422 50.68 39.48 -44.45
CA LEU A 422 51.36 38.63 -45.43
C LEU A 422 50.82 38.82 -46.86
N ILE A 423 49.56 39.23 -47.00
CA ILE A 423 48.88 39.34 -48.30
C ILE A 423 48.95 40.78 -48.86
N PHE A 424 48.86 41.79 -48.01
CA PHE A 424 48.87 43.20 -48.36
C PHE A 424 50.07 43.90 -47.76
#